data_AF-A0A699SLZ8-F1
#
_entry.id   AF-A0A699SLZ8-F1
#
_cell.length_a   1.000
_cell.length_b   1.000
_cell.length_c   1.000
_cell.angle_alpha   90.00
_cell.angle_beta   90.00
_cell.angle_gamma   90.00
#
_symmetry.space_group_name_H-M   'P 1'
#
loop_
_entity.id
_entity.type
_entity.pdbx_description
1 polymer ?
#
loop_
_entity_poly.entity_id
_entity_poly.type
_entity_poly.pdbx_seq_one_letter_code
_entity_poly.pdbx_strand_id
1 'polypeptide(L)'
;MCDASDFAVGAVLGQRIEKHFRPIHYASKTMNQAETNYTTTEKEMLAVVYAFEKFRSYLIMNKSIVYTDHSALKYLFAKKRHEGTFASLDLITSGV
;
A
#
# COMPACT_ATOMS: atom_id res chain seq x y z
N MET A 1 -4.81 -1.35 -3.52
CA MET A 1 -3.71 -1.31 -4.51
C MET A 1 -2.98 -0.01 -4.30
N CYS A 2 -1.65 -0.03 -4.24
CA CYS A 2 -0.83 1.18 -4.10
C CYS A 2 0.19 1.19 -5.24
N ASP A 3 0.45 2.37 -5.78
CA ASP A 3 1.37 2.59 -6.89
C ASP A 3 2.06 3.95 -6.69
N ALA A 4 3.32 4.05 -7.08
CA ALA A 4 4.09 5.27 -7.02
C ALA A 4 4.65 5.61 -8.40
N SER A 5 4.38 6.83 -8.85
CA SER A 5 5.01 7.42 -10.02
C SER A 5 6.15 8.34 -9.59
N ASP A 6 6.87 8.91 -10.56
CA ASP A 6 8.01 9.79 -10.30
C ASP A 6 7.65 11.04 -9.50
N PHE A 7 6.40 11.51 -9.63
CA PHE A 7 5.93 12.77 -9.07
C PHE A 7 4.72 12.65 -8.14
N ALA A 8 4.10 11.47 -8.04
CA ALA A 8 2.87 11.29 -7.29
C ALA A 8 2.74 9.88 -6.75
N VAL A 9 2.09 9.75 -5.61
CA VAL A 9 1.67 8.46 -5.04
C VAL A 9 0.17 8.29 -5.21
N GLY A 10 -0.24 7.06 -5.49
CA GLY A 10 -1.63 6.64 -5.66
C GLY A 10 -1.98 5.44 -4.78
N ALA A 11 -3.18 5.45 -4.23
CA ALA A 11 -3.73 4.34 -3.48
C ALA A 11 -5.22 4.19 -3.76
N VAL A 12 -5.66 2.94 -3.90
CA VAL A 12 -7.06 2.57 -4.11
C VAL A 12 -7.48 1.61 -3.01
N LEU A 13 -8.48 2.04 -2.25
CA LEU A 13 -9.23 1.18 -1.34
C LEU A 13 -10.38 0.56 -2.11
N GLY A 14 -10.47 -0.76 -2.06
CA GLY A 14 -11.58 -1.49 -2.65
C GLY A 14 -11.84 -2.77 -1.89
N GLN A 15 -13.07 -3.25 -1.99
CA GLN A 15 -13.46 -4.56 -1.48
C GLN A 15 -13.45 -5.56 -2.62
N ARG A 16 -12.97 -6.77 -2.33
CA ARG A 16 -13.13 -7.89 -3.22
C ARG A 16 -14.43 -8.59 -2.88
N ILE A 17 -15.43 -8.45 -3.75
CA ILE A 17 -16.71 -9.15 -3.62
C ILE A 17 -16.67 -10.28 -4.65
N GLU A 18 -16.67 -11.52 -4.16
CA GLU A 18 -16.44 -12.73 -4.95
C GLU A 18 -15.09 -12.69 -5.70
N LYS A 19 -15.13 -12.51 -7.03
CA LYS A 19 -13.97 -12.42 -7.92
C LYS A 19 -13.72 -11.00 -8.43
N HIS A 20 -14.61 -10.05 -8.13
CA HIS A 20 -14.55 -8.70 -8.69
C HIS A 20 -13.99 -7.72 -7.65
N PHE A 21 -12.99 -6.95 -8.05
CA PHE A 21 -12.49 -5.84 -7.27
C PHE A 21 -13.43 -4.64 -7.46
N ARG A 22 -14.08 -4.21 -6.38
CA ARG A 22 -14.94 -3.03 -6.37
C ARG A 22 -14.22 -1.89 -5.63
N PRO A 23 -13.75 -0.86 -6.34
CA PRO A 23 -13.12 0.29 -5.73
C PRO A 23 -14.17 1.06 -4.90
N ILE A 24 -13.79 1.45 -3.69
CA ILE A 24 -14.59 2.24 -2.75
C ILE A 24 -14.08 3.68 -2.73
N HIS A 25 -12.76 3.85 -2.70
CA HIS A 25 -12.16 5.17 -2.58
C HIS A 25 -10.80 5.22 -3.26
N TYR A 26 -10.58 6.30 -4.03
CA TYR A 26 -9.30 6.63 -4.65
C TYR A 26 -8.63 7.74 -3.86
N ALA A 27 -7.34 7.59 -3.59
CA ALA A 27 -6.53 8.62 -2.95
C ALA A 27 -5.26 8.78 -3.77
N SER A 28 -4.89 10.02 -4.06
CA SER A 28 -3.60 10.34 -4.66
C SER A 28 -3.02 11.56 -3.96
N LYS A 29 -1.71 11.71 -4.01
CA LYS A 29 -0.99 12.87 -3.51
C LYS A 29 0.18 13.15 -4.45
N THR A 30 0.35 14.40 -4.84
CA THR A 30 1.57 14.87 -5.51
C THR A 30 2.70 14.97 -4.49
N MET A 31 3.86 14.44 -4.84
CA MET A 31 5.05 14.46 -4.01
C MET A 31 5.61 15.88 -3.90
N ASN A 32 6.13 16.23 -2.72
CA ASN A 32 6.92 17.44 -2.54
C ASN A 32 8.31 17.28 -3.14
N GLN A 33 9.04 18.37 -3.37
CA GLN A 33 10.37 18.35 -3.99
C GLN A 33 11.37 17.41 -3.28
N ALA A 34 11.26 17.27 -1.96
CA ALA A 34 12.06 16.30 -1.19
C ALA A 34 11.66 14.84 -1.48
N GLU A 35 10.36 14.56 -1.57
CA GLU A 35 9.82 13.22 -1.84
C GLU A 35 10.06 12.79 -3.29
N THR A 36 10.11 13.73 -4.24
CA THR A 36 10.45 13.48 -5.65
C THR A 36 11.87 12.94 -5.83
N ASN A 37 12.80 13.32 -4.93
CA ASN A 37 14.20 12.88 -4.95
C ASN A 37 14.43 11.51 -4.31
N TYR A 38 13.39 10.88 -3.76
CA TYR A 38 13.49 9.54 -3.18
C TYR A 38 13.78 8.48 -4.24
N THR A 39 14.41 7.38 -3.80
CA THR A 39 14.60 6.19 -4.63
C THR A 39 13.25 5.52 -4.91
N THR A 40 13.16 4.72 -5.98
CA THR A 40 11.92 4.02 -6.35
C THR A 40 11.34 3.21 -5.19
N THR A 41 12.17 2.49 -4.42
CA THR A 41 11.69 1.72 -3.27
C THR A 41 11.14 2.60 -2.14
N GLU A 42 11.73 3.76 -1.90
CA GLU A 42 11.23 4.72 -0.91
C GLU A 42 9.91 5.36 -1.36
N LYS A 43 9.77 5.67 -2.66
CA LYS A 43 8.52 6.17 -3.26
C LYS A 43 7.38 5.16 -3.13
N GLU A 44 7.67 3.88 -3.40
CA GLU A 44 6.73 2.78 -3.22
C GLU A 44 6.32 2.62 -1.74
N MET A 45 7.28 2.72 -0.83
CA MET A 45 6.99 2.67 0.61
C MET A 45 6.15 3.88 1.04
N LEU A 46 6.41 5.05 0.49
CA LEU A 46 5.62 6.26 0.71
C LEU A 46 4.17 6.08 0.25
N ALA A 47 3.94 5.42 -0.90
CA ALA A 47 2.58 5.11 -1.36
C ALA A 47 1.83 4.20 -0.39
N VAL A 48 2.51 3.20 0.19
CA VAL A 48 1.93 2.32 1.22
C VAL A 48 1.60 3.11 2.49
N VAL A 49 2.53 3.92 3.01
CA VAL A 49 2.30 4.75 4.20
C VAL A 49 1.14 5.72 3.96
N TYR A 50 1.11 6.38 2.80
CA TYR A 50 0.03 7.29 2.43
C TYR A 50 -1.33 6.59 2.36
N ALA A 51 -1.39 5.37 1.82
CA ALA A 51 -2.60 4.56 1.82
C ALA A 51 -3.08 4.26 3.25
N PHE A 52 -2.17 3.87 4.14
CA PHE A 52 -2.52 3.60 5.55
C PHE A 52 -3.00 4.85 6.28
N GLU A 53 -2.38 6.00 6.05
CA GLU A 53 -2.81 7.27 6.67
C GLU A 53 -4.20 7.68 6.18
N LYS A 54 -4.45 7.62 4.86
CA LYS A 54 -5.73 8.01 4.28
C LYS A 54 -6.87 7.07 4.61
N PHE A 55 -6.59 5.77 4.62
CA PHE A 55 -7.60 4.75 4.88
C PHE A 55 -7.61 4.30 6.35
N ARG A 56 -6.86 4.94 7.25
CA ARG A 56 -6.73 4.54 8.66
C ARG A 56 -8.08 4.26 9.32
N SER A 57 -9.08 5.12 9.09
CA SER A 57 -10.44 4.96 9.62
C SER A 57 -11.14 3.69 9.14
N TYR A 58 -10.87 3.25 7.91
CA TYR A 58 -11.40 2.02 7.32
C TYR A 58 -10.63 0.77 7.75
N LEU A 59 -9.32 0.92 8.01
CA LEU A 59 -8.41 -0.19 8.32
C LEU A 59 -8.39 -0.54 9.81
N ILE A 60 -8.70 0.40 10.72
CA ILE A 60 -8.65 0.16 12.18
C ILE A 60 -9.55 -1.00 12.63
N MET A 61 -10.70 -1.20 11.98
CA MET A 61 -11.71 -2.15 12.45
C MET A 61 -11.70 -3.47 11.66
N ASN A 62 -10.90 -3.59 10.60
CA ASN A 62 -10.95 -4.72 9.68
C ASN A 62 -9.56 -5.19 9.28
N LYS A 63 -9.40 -6.51 9.08
CA LYS A 63 -8.21 -7.05 8.44
C LYS A 63 -8.14 -6.54 7.00
N SER A 64 -7.00 -6.00 6.62
CA SER A 64 -6.80 -5.38 5.31
C SER A 64 -5.61 -5.98 4.59
N ILE A 65 -5.80 -6.26 3.30
CA ILE A 65 -4.74 -6.74 2.42
C ILE A 65 -4.25 -5.58 1.57
N VAL A 66 -2.96 -5.30 1.60
CA VAL A 66 -2.32 -4.35 0.67
C VAL A 66 -1.74 -5.12 -0.50
N TYR A 67 -2.15 -4.71 -1.69
CA TYR A 67 -1.62 -5.16 -2.96
C TYR A 67 -0.64 -4.12 -3.48
N THR A 68 0.62 -4.53 -3.68
CA THR A 68 1.71 -3.79 -4.32
C THR A 68 2.40 -4.73 -5.29
N ASP A 69 2.82 -4.21 -6.43
CA ASP A 69 3.61 -4.91 -7.45
C ASP A 69 5.12 -4.84 -7.15
N HIS A 70 5.54 -4.01 -6.18
CA HIS A 70 6.94 -3.85 -5.82
C HIS A 70 7.49 -5.04 -5.01
N SER A 71 8.27 -5.90 -5.66
CA SER A 71 8.83 -7.12 -5.08
C SER A 71 9.74 -6.89 -3.87
N ALA A 72 10.46 -5.76 -3.81
CA ALA A 72 11.29 -5.42 -2.67
C ALA A 72 10.47 -5.13 -1.40
N LEU A 73 9.29 -4.51 -1.54
CA LEU A 73 8.37 -4.32 -0.42
C LEU A 73 7.85 -5.66 0.09
N LYS A 74 7.51 -6.58 -0.82
CA LYS A 74 7.10 -7.94 -0.44
C LYS A 74 8.15 -8.64 0.41
N TYR A 75 9.43 -8.50 0.06
CA TYR A 75 10.54 -9.08 0.83
C TYR A 75 10.72 -8.39 2.20
N LEU A 76 10.65 -7.05 2.25
CA LEU A 76 10.77 -6.28 3.49
C LEU A 76 9.69 -6.63 4.51
N PHE A 77 8.43 -6.74 4.07
CA PHE A 77 7.33 -7.14 4.94
C PHE A 77 7.36 -8.64 5.31
N ALA A 78 7.85 -9.51 4.43
CA ALA A 78 8.02 -10.93 4.74
C ALA A 78 9.13 -11.21 5.76
N LYS A 79 10.18 -10.37 5.80
CA LYS A 79 11.34 -10.55 6.71
C LYS A 79 11.04 -10.16 8.17
N LYS A 80 10.03 -9.33 8.41
CA LYS A 80 9.69 -8.84 9.77
C LYS A 80 8.69 -9.78 10.45
N ARG A 81 9.19 -10.91 10.96
CA ARG A 81 8.47 -11.74 11.95
C ARG A 81 9.37 -12.05 13.15
N HIS A 82 9.62 -11.02 13.97
CA HIS A 82 9.83 -11.17 15.40
C HIS A 82 9.20 -9.96 16.10
N GLU A 83 8.20 -10.27 16.91
CA GLU A 83 7.68 -9.52 18.05
C GLU A 83 6.85 -8.24 17.83
N GLY A 84 5.57 -8.36 18.19
CA GLY A 84 4.76 -7.27 18.75
C GLY A 84 4.15 -6.27 17.77
N THR A 85 2.85 -6.43 17.52
CA THR A 85 1.92 -5.38 17.03
C THR A 85 1.98 -5.04 15.54
N PHE A 86 1.41 -5.88 14.67
CA PHE A 86 1.14 -5.47 13.28
C PHE A 86 -0.21 -6.00 12.79
N ALA A 87 -1.04 -5.07 12.31
CA ALA A 87 -2.27 -5.35 11.58
C ALA A 87 -1.95 -6.36 10.47
N SER A 88 -2.74 -7.43 10.42
CA SER A 88 -2.59 -8.55 9.50
C SER A 88 -2.63 -8.05 8.05
N LEU A 89 -1.44 -7.85 7.49
CA LEU A 89 -1.21 -7.48 6.09
C LEU A 89 -0.84 -8.75 5.34
N ASP A 90 -1.83 -9.57 5.00
CA ASP A 90 -1.61 -10.73 4.14
C ASP A 90 -1.38 -10.23 2.71
N LEU A 91 -0.13 -9.92 2.36
CA LEU A 91 0.28 -9.41 1.05
C LEU A 91 0.09 -10.52 -0.01
N ILE A 92 -1.15 -10.72 -0.47
CA ILE A 92 -1.44 -11.68 -1.54
C ILE A 92 -0.93 -11.06 -2.84
N THR A 93 0.16 -11.61 -3.37
CA THR A 93 0.57 -11.31 -4.74
C THR A 93 -0.45 -11.87 -5.71
N SER A 94 -1.20 -11.00 -6.38
CA SER A 94 -1.78 -11.36 -7.65
C SER A 94 -0.66 -11.32 -8.68
N GLY A 95 -0.13 -12.51 -8.99
CA GLY A 95 0.58 -12.72 -10.24
C GLY A 95 -0.35 -12.37 -11.40
N VAL A 96 0.17 -11.56 -12.32
CA VAL A 96 0.05 -11.90 -13.74
C VAL A 96 0.91 -13.13 -14.02
#